data_AF-A0A2S9FRX8-F1
#
_entry.id   AF-A0A2S9FRX8-F1
#
_cell.length_a   1.000
_cell.length_b   1.000
_cell.length_c   1.000
_cell.angle_alpha   90.00
_cell.angle_beta   90.00
_cell.angle_gamma   90.00
#
_symmetry.space_group_name_H-M   'P 1'
#
loop_
_entity.id
_entity.type
_entity.pdbx_description
1 polymer ?
#
loop_
_entity_poly.entity_id
_entity_poly.type
_entity_poly.pdbx_seq_one_letter_code
_entity_poly.pdbx_strand_id
1 'polypeptide(L)'
;SGLGLGLARRVVGRTGWQAVLLVRSRQRAEVLRELLGDRFTEGRDHIVICEQSSRDSVRAAAAEIGELIASGTVPPLSTVVLNAAVLRNDATE
;
A
#
# COMPACT_ATOMS: atom_id res chain seq x y z
N SER A 1 5.94 1.27 -6.96
CA SER A 1 7.06 1.18 -7.92
C SER A 1 8.34 0.81 -7.16
N GLY A 2 9.46 0.60 -7.87
CA GLY A 2 10.78 0.41 -7.27
C GLY A 2 10.82 -0.69 -6.20
N LEU A 3 11.52 -0.40 -5.08
CA LEU A 3 11.63 -1.31 -3.93
C LEU A 3 10.27 -1.69 -3.35
N GLY A 4 9.32 -0.75 -3.24
CA GLY A 4 7.97 -1.04 -2.73
C GLY A 4 7.21 -2.05 -3.59
N LEU A 5 7.33 -1.98 -4.92
CA LEU A 5 6.76 -3.00 -5.82
C LEU A 5 7.50 -4.33 -5.68
N GLY A 6 8.83 -4.30 -5.56
CA GLY A 6 9.64 -5.50 -5.35
C GLY A 6 9.30 -6.25 -4.06
N LEU A 7 8.95 -5.53 -3.00
CA LEU A 7 8.44 -6.10 -1.76
C LEU A 7 7.01 -6.63 -1.92
N ALA A 8 6.11 -5.83 -2.51
CA ALA A 8 4.73 -6.25 -2.74
C ALA A 8 4.67 -7.59 -3.51
N ARG A 9 5.47 -7.76 -4.57
CA ARG A 9 5.57 -9.02 -5.32
C ARG A 9 6.03 -10.23 -4.50
N ARG A 10 6.74 -10.03 -3.40
CA ARG A 10 7.24 -11.10 -2.52
C ARG A 10 6.26 -11.48 -1.41
N VAL A 11 5.36 -10.57 -1.03
CA VAL A 11 4.43 -10.74 0.10
C VAL A 11 3.01 -11.03 -0.37
N VAL A 12 2.53 -10.32 -1.38
CA VAL A 12 1.17 -10.48 -1.94
C VAL A 12 1.00 -11.88 -2.52
N GLY A 13 -0.14 -12.52 -2.23
CA GLY A 13 -0.44 -13.89 -2.61
C GLY A 13 0.32 -14.97 -1.81
N ARG A 14 1.20 -14.60 -0.89
CA ARG A 14 1.97 -15.55 -0.09
C ARG A 14 1.14 -16.05 1.10
N THR A 15 1.17 -17.35 1.36
CA THR A 15 0.46 -17.94 2.51
C THR A 15 0.95 -17.35 3.83
N GLY A 16 0.03 -17.12 4.76
CA GLY A 16 0.32 -16.47 6.04
C GLY A 16 0.47 -14.94 5.99
N TRP A 17 0.43 -14.34 4.80
CA TRP A 17 0.46 -12.89 4.63
C TRP A 17 -0.83 -12.38 4.02
N GLN A 18 -1.23 -11.19 4.47
CA GLN A 18 -2.28 -10.36 3.91
C GLN A 18 -1.71 -8.94 3.81
N ALA A 19 -1.92 -8.27 2.68
CA ALA A 19 -1.31 -6.97 2.44
C ALA A 19 -2.36 -5.85 2.37
N VAL A 20 -2.04 -4.72 3.01
CA VAL A 20 -2.66 -3.43 2.71
C VAL A 20 -1.63 -2.56 2.01
N LEU A 21 -1.89 -2.22 0.75
CA LEU A 21 -0.97 -1.52 -0.14
C LEU A 21 -1.39 -0.06 -0.25
N LEU A 22 -0.53 0.84 0.24
CA LEU A 22 -0.77 2.28 0.17
C LEU A 22 -0.25 2.84 -1.16
N VAL A 23 -1.11 3.51 -1.92
CA VAL A 23 -0.75 4.19 -3.17
C VAL A 23 -1.35 5.59 -3.23
N ARG A 24 -0.67 6.53 -3.91
CA ARG A 24 -1.07 7.94 -3.90
C ARG A 24 -2.35 8.30 -4.67
N SER A 25 -2.84 7.42 -5.54
CA SER A 25 -4.02 7.71 -6.37
C SER A 25 -4.68 6.44 -6.90
N ARG A 26 -5.95 6.56 -7.32
CA ARG A 26 -6.72 5.46 -7.94
C ARG A 26 -6.04 4.91 -9.19
N GLN A 27 -5.54 5.79 -10.06
CA GLN A 27 -4.76 5.39 -11.23
C GLN A 27 -3.54 4.54 -10.84
N ARG A 28 -2.84 4.89 -9.75
CA ARG A 28 -1.71 4.07 -9.26
C ARG A 28 -2.17 2.75 -8.64
N ALA A 29 -3.38 2.67 -8.11
CA ALA A 29 -3.99 1.43 -7.65
C ALA A 29 -4.23 0.46 -8.81
N GLU A 30 -4.83 0.95 -9.90
CA GLU A 30 -5.09 0.16 -11.12
C GLU A 30 -3.78 -0.39 -11.69
N VAL A 31 -2.78 0.48 -11.88
CA VAL A 31 -1.44 0.05 -12.35
C VAL A 31 -0.81 -0.97 -11.39
N LEU A 32 -0.97 -0.82 -10.08
CA LEU A 32 -0.43 -1.77 -9.12
C LEU A 32 -1.11 -3.14 -9.22
N ARG A 33 -2.44 -3.17 -9.40
CA ARG A 33 -3.19 -4.42 -9.62
C ARG A 33 -2.68 -5.15 -10.85
N GLU A 34 -2.53 -4.46 -11.98
CA GLU A 34 -1.96 -5.02 -13.21
C GLU A 34 -0.55 -5.60 -12.99
N LEU A 35 0.31 -4.86 -12.27
CA LEU A 35 1.69 -5.28 -12.02
C LEU A 35 1.84 -6.46 -11.05
N LEU A 36 0.83 -6.70 -10.22
CA LEU A 36 0.75 -7.84 -9.30
C LEU A 36 0.05 -9.05 -9.95
N GLY A 37 -0.84 -8.80 -10.91
CA GLY A 37 -1.60 -9.83 -11.63
C GLY A 37 -2.30 -10.78 -10.68
N ASP A 38 -2.26 -12.08 -10.99
CA ASP A 38 -2.94 -13.15 -10.25
C ASP A 38 -2.47 -13.30 -8.78
N ARG A 39 -1.39 -12.63 -8.39
CA ARG A 39 -0.95 -12.63 -6.98
C ARG A 39 -1.90 -11.83 -6.09
N PHE A 40 -2.49 -10.76 -6.63
CA PHE A 40 -3.39 -9.89 -5.89
C PHE A 40 -4.78 -10.51 -5.87
N THR A 41 -5.32 -10.77 -4.69
CA THR A 41 -6.69 -11.28 -4.53
C THR A 41 -7.55 -10.21 -3.87
N GLU A 42 -8.48 -9.63 -4.63
CA GLU A 42 -9.39 -8.62 -4.09
C GLU A 42 -10.24 -9.19 -2.93
N GLY A 43 -10.41 -8.40 -1.88
CA GLY A 43 -11.09 -8.83 -0.65
C GLY A 43 -10.18 -9.58 0.34
N ARG A 44 -9.04 -10.11 -0.11
CA ARG A 44 -7.95 -10.53 0.77
C ARG A 44 -6.90 -9.43 0.87
N ASP A 45 -6.35 -9.01 -0.26
CA ASP A 45 -5.43 -7.88 -0.32
C ASP A 45 -6.22 -6.59 -0.55
N HIS A 46 -5.77 -5.51 0.09
CA HIS A 46 -6.46 -4.23 0.04
C HIS A 46 -5.53 -3.14 -0.50
N ILE A 47 -6.10 -2.21 -1.25
CA ILE A 47 -5.40 -1.00 -1.68
C ILE A 47 -6.09 0.19 -1.02
N VAL A 48 -5.31 1.00 -0.29
CA VAL A 48 -5.79 2.22 0.36
C VAL A 48 -5.10 3.41 -0.29
N ILE A 49 -5.88 4.44 -0.61
CA ILE A 49 -5.34 5.66 -1.23
C ILE A 49 -4.72 6.55 -0.15
N CYS A 50 -3.43 6.82 -0.28
CA CYS A 50 -2.68 7.65 0.66
C CYS A 50 -1.58 8.44 -0.05
N GLU A 51 -1.75 9.76 -0.10
CA GLU A 51 -0.67 10.68 -0.41
C GLU A 51 0.14 10.91 0.86
N GLN A 52 1.29 10.24 0.99
CA GLN A 52 2.08 10.21 2.22
C GLN A 52 2.68 11.57 2.60
N SER A 53 2.75 12.53 1.66
CA SER A 53 3.14 13.91 1.97
C SER A 53 2.00 14.76 2.58
N SER A 54 0.76 14.24 2.63
CA SER A 54 -0.40 14.94 3.18
C SER A 54 -0.83 14.31 4.50
N ARG A 55 -0.75 15.10 5.58
CA ARG A 55 -1.17 14.65 6.92
C ARG A 55 -2.63 14.19 6.94
N ASP A 56 -3.51 14.91 6.26
CA ASP A 56 -4.94 14.59 6.24
C ASP A 56 -5.19 13.30 5.44
N SER A 57 -4.45 13.10 4.35
CA SER A 57 -4.50 11.84 3.60
C SER A 57 -3.99 10.66 4.42
N VAL A 58 -2.92 10.84 5.21
CA VAL A 58 -2.41 9.80 6.12
C VAL A 58 -3.43 9.47 7.21
N ARG A 59 -4.09 10.48 7.80
CA ARG A 59 -5.12 10.27 8.81
C ARG A 59 -6.33 9.53 8.24
N ALA A 60 -6.78 9.91 7.05
CA ALA A 60 -7.89 9.25 6.37
C ALA A 60 -7.55 7.78 6.04
N ALA A 61 -6.35 7.52 5.50
CA ALA A 61 -5.90 6.16 5.23
C ALA A 61 -5.77 5.32 6.51
N ALA A 62 -5.27 5.90 7.61
CA ALA A 62 -5.18 5.20 8.88
C ALA A 62 -6.56 4.85 9.45
N ALA A 63 -7.55 5.74 9.31
CA ALA A 63 -8.93 5.45 9.71
C ALA A 63 -9.53 4.32 8.86
N GLU A 64 -9.35 4.34 7.54
CA GLU A 64 -9.82 3.27 6.64
C GLU A 64 -9.18 1.91 6.99
N ILE A 65 -7.88 1.89 7.27
CA ILE A 65 -7.19 0.67 7.74
C ILE A 65 -7.72 0.22 9.10
N GLY A 66 -7.99 1.17 10.01
CA GLY A 66 -8.60 0.89 11.30
C GLY A 66 -9.96 0.20 11.17
N GLU A 67 -10.81 0.67 10.26
CA GLU A 67 -12.11 0.04 9.98
C GLU A 67 -11.96 -1.37 9.40
N LEU A 68 -11.02 -1.59 8.47
CA LEU A 68 -10.72 -2.92 7.93
C LEU A 68 -10.29 -3.91 9.01
N ILE A 69 -9.57 -3.43 10.03
CA ILE A 69 -9.16 -4.27 11.18
C ILE A 69 -10.33 -4.50 12.12
N ALA A 70 -11.08 -3.44 12.45
CA ALA A 70 -12.22 -3.51 13.36
C ALA A 70 -13.34 -4.44 12.85
N SER A 71 -13.56 -4.46 11.53
CA SER A 71 -14.51 -5.36 10.87
C SER A 71 -14.01 -6.81 10.75
N GLY A 72 -12.75 -7.08 11.10
CA GLY A 72 -12.10 -8.37 10.92
C GLY A 72 -11.78 -8.72 9.45
N THR A 73 -11.88 -7.76 8.54
CA THR A 73 -11.52 -7.93 7.12
C THR A 73 -10.01 -8.12 6.95
N VAL A 74 -9.21 -7.40 7.74
CA VAL A 74 -7.75 -7.52 7.82
C VAL A 74 -7.37 -7.89 9.26
N PRO A 75 -6.43 -8.82 9.51
CA PRO A 75 -5.95 -9.11 10.85
C PRO A 75 -5.17 -7.91 11.42
N PRO A 76 -4.92 -7.88 12.75
CA PRO A 76 -4.07 -6.86 13.35
C PRO A 76 -2.72 -6.73 12.62
N LEU A 77 -2.28 -5.47 12.38
CA LEU A 77 -1.04 -5.20 11.67
C LEU A 77 0.16 -5.72 12.46
N SER A 78 0.92 -6.64 11.86
CA SER A 78 2.17 -7.17 12.43
C SER A 78 3.41 -6.41 11.95
N THR A 79 3.30 -5.67 10.85
CA THR A 79 4.44 -5.00 10.21
C THR A 79 3.95 -3.80 9.40
N VAL A 80 4.71 -2.70 9.44
CA VAL A 80 4.49 -1.51 8.61
C VAL A 80 5.76 -1.22 7.83
N VAL A 81 5.63 -1.00 6.52
CA VAL A 81 6.76 -0.64 5.65
C VAL A 81 6.54 0.75 5.09
N LEU A 82 7.32 1.72 5.57
CA LEU A 82 7.34 3.10 5.09
C LEU A 82 8.38 3.23 3.98
N ASN A 83 7.93 3.19 2.73
CA ASN A 83 8.83 3.14 1.57
C ASN A 83 8.69 4.31 0.59
N ALA A 84 7.57 5.05 0.59
CA ALA A 84 7.46 6.12 -0.41
C ALA A 84 8.48 7.22 -0.12
N ALA A 85 9.22 7.58 -1.15
CA ALA A 85 10.22 8.63 -1.10
C ALA A 85 10.12 9.46 -2.38
N VAL A 86 10.31 10.77 -2.24
CA VAL A 86 10.51 11.68 -3.37
C VAL A 86 11.89 12.27 -3.18
N LEU A 87 12.82 11.95 -4.09
CA LEU A 87 14.08 12.68 -4.20
C LEU A 87 13.80 13.93 -5.04
N ARG A 88 13.92 15.10 -4.43
CA ARG A 88 14.17 16.34 -5.18
C ARG A 88 15.67 16.42 -5.41
N ASN A 89 16.08 16.31 -6.66
CA ASN A 89 17.47 16.52 -7.04
C ASN A 89 17.66 18.02 -7.27
N ASP A 90 17.70 18.80 -6.18
CA ASP A 90 17.98 20.25 -6.22
C ASP A 90 19.50 20.54 -6.32
N ALA A 91 20.28 19.57 -6.80
CA ALA A 91 21.69 19.76 -7.11
C ALA A 91 21.82 20.55 -8.42
N THR A 92 21.74 21.88 -8.32
CA THR A 92 22.43 22.77 -9.24
C THR A 92 23.92 22.71 -8.92
N GLU A 93 24.73 22.25 -9.89
CA GLU A 93 26.18 22.53 -9.95
C GLU A 93 26.47 24.04 -9.94
#